data_AF-A0A969RX23-F1
#
_entry.id   AF-A0A969RX23-F1
#
_cell.length_a   1.000
_cell.length_b   1.000
_cell.length_c   1.000
_cell.angle_alpha   90.00
_cell.angle_beta   90.00
_cell.angle_gamma   90.00
#
_symmetry.space_group_name_H-M   'P 1'
#
loop_
_entity.id
_entity.type
_entity.pdbx_description
1 polymer ?
#
loop_
_entity_poly.entity_id
_entity_poly.type
_entity_poly.pdbx_seq_one_letter_code
_entity_poly.pdbx_strand_id
1 'polypeptide(L)'
;MAQRRDGSKTRWLKDEMAQNPFDQLAKQYLEEFLTSAGQVVRNLEIPGEAKFVDVFFSPNPETTPPTDLGLLGRMTQRMCSLEPFRNAPTRNEVRTCILKLLWLQEEERRRAKQTGQRLREENLPQLWILAATTTRPVLEDAGAVAHANWPEGVYRLPALFKAAIVAIDQLPETDETLWLRILGKGATQERAIRTVVALPSDHPRRRNILRLLASWKVRIDLGELEDSEARGTIMVLSQAFLEWEQATEARGLQQGLQQGLQQGLQVGERQVLKRLLARKLGVLSESLTASIDALSLEQLEALAVDLFDLETVEDLEAWLLTVKRSLLIKQFTERFEGLGDEFESALADLSLEQIERMSRQVMAAGEEWVRLESVEMLWEWVQKGGSNPQL
;
A
#
# COMPACT_ATOMS: atom_id res chain seq x y z
N MET A 1 51.34 -7.58 -15.51
CA MET A 1 49.92 -7.23 -15.70
C MET A 1 49.28 -8.28 -16.60
N ALA A 2 48.59 -9.26 -16.02
CA ALA A 2 47.83 -10.24 -16.78
C ALA A 2 46.42 -10.30 -16.18
N GLN A 3 45.46 -9.90 -17.01
CA GLN A 3 44.04 -9.85 -16.71
C GLN A 3 43.51 -11.25 -16.34
N ARG A 4 43.22 -11.49 -15.06
CA ARG A 4 42.28 -12.53 -14.63
C ARG A 4 40.87 -12.00 -14.88
N ARG A 5 40.34 -12.21 -16.09
CA ARG A 5 38.94 -11.93 -16.41
C ARG A 5 38.04 -13.04 -15.87
N ASP A 6 37.34 -12.70 -14.80
CA ASP A 6 35.87 -12.84 -14.68
C ASP A 6 35.22 -14.05 -15.36
N GLY A 7 35.63 -15.26 -14.99
CA GLY A 7 34.91 -16.49 -15.31
C GLY A 7 33.78 -16.80 -14.33
N SER A 8 33.73 -16.08 -13.19
CA SER A 8 32.70 -16.26 -12.18
C SER A 8 31.42 -15.52 -12.57
N LYS A 9 31.43 -14.21 -12.90
CA LYS A 9 30.18 -13.49 -13.23
C LYS A 9 29.45 -14.08 -14.43
N THR A 10 30.18 -14.53 -15.44
CA THR A 10 29.60 -15.15 -16.65
C THR A 10 28.96 -16.51 -16.35
N ARG A 11 29.38 -17.19 -15.28
CA ARG A 11 28.77 -18.42 -14.78
C ARG A 11 27.56 -18.12 -13.90
N TRP A 12 27.64 -17.12 -13.01
CA TRP A 12 26.50 -16.63 -12.22
C TRP A 12 25.35 -16.14 -13.11
N LEU A 13 25.63 -15.37 -14.16
CA LEU A 13 24.61 -14.91 -15.12
C LEU A 13 24.00 -16.05 -15.94
N LYS A 14 24.78 -17.09 -16.27
CA LYS A 14 24.26 -18.29 -16.95
C LYS A 14 23.42 -19.18 -16.03
N ASP A 15 23.82 -19.31 -14.76
CA ASP A 15 23.07 -20.09 -13.77
C ASP A 15 21.78 -19.36 -13.34
N GLU A 16 21.77 -18.02 -13.33
CA GLU A 16 20.58 -17.17 -13.10
C GLU A 16 19.61 -17.21 -14.30
N MET A 17 20.12 -17.38 -15.53
CA MET A 17 19.33 -17.60 -16.75
C MET A 17 18.87 -19.06 -16.95
N ALA A 18 19.46 -20.03 -16.25
CA ALA A 18 19.08 -21.45 -16.30
C ALA A 18 18.08 -21.85 -15.19
N GLN A 19 17.66 -20.90 -14.35
CA GLN A 19 16.66 -21.14 -13.31
C GLN A 19 15.26 -21.22 -13.89
N ASN A 20 14.48 -22.19 -13.40
CA ASN A 20 13.09 -22.37 -13.76
C ASN A 20 12.31 -21.05 -13.56
N PRO A 21 11.67 -20.47 -14.60
CA PRO A 21 10.95 -19.20 -14.49
C PRO A 21 9.88 -19.18 -13.40
N PHE A 22 9.28 -20.33 -13.09
CA PHE A 22 8.33 -20.47 -11.99
C PHE A 22 9.00 -20.31 -10.62
N ASP A 23 10.18 -20.89 -10.44
CA ASP A 23 10.92 -20.82 -9.17
C ASP A 23 11.28 -19.38 -8.82
N GLN A 24 11.82 -18.62 -9.78
CA GLN A 24 12.12 -17.20 -9.59
C GLN A 24 10.86 -16.38 -9.30
N LEU A 25 9.76 -16.64 -10.00
CA LEU A 25 8.49 -15.96 -9.74
C LEU A 25 8.01 -16.24 -8.32
N ALA A 26 7.96 -17.51 -7.92
CA ALA A 26 7.44 -17.90 -6.62
C ALA A 26 8.25 -17.26 -5.49
N LYS A 27 9.58 -17.20 -5.63
CA LYS A 27 10.47 -16.50 -4.68
C LYS A 27 10.18 -15.01 -4.58
N GLN A 28 10.08 -14.30 -5.71
CA GLN A 28 9.75 -12.87 -5.74
C GLN A 28 8.35 -12.59 -5.18
N TYR A 29 7.39 -13.45 -5.52
CA TYR A 29 6.01 -13.36 -5.06
C TYR A 29 5.91 -13.52 -3.54
N LEU A 30 6.53 -14.56 -2.97
CA LEU A 30 6.52 -14.80 -1.53
C LEU A 30 7.23 -13.67 -0.77
N GLU A 31 8.34 -13.15 -1.29
CA GLU A 31 9.04 -12.01 -0.70
C GLU A 31 8.16 -10.76 -0.60
N GLU A 32 7.48 -10.38 -1.68
CA GLU A 32 6.58 -9.22 -1.70
C GLU A 32 5.48 -9.32 -0.63
N PHE A 33 4.92 -10.52 -0.42
CA PHE A 33 3.86 -10.72 0.56
C PHE A 33 4.37 -10.67 1.99
N LEU A 34 5.52 -11.28 2.24
CA LEU A 34 6.01 -11.57 3.58
C LEU A 34 6.90 -10.47 4.16
N THR A 35 7.51 -9.61 3.33
CA THR A 35 8.40 -8.52 3.82
C THR A 35 7.68 -7.57 4.78
N SER A 36 6.36 -7.39 4.62
CA SER A 36 5.53 -6.61 5.56
C SER A 36 5.33 -7.27 6.93
N ALA A 37 5.51 -8.59 7.04
CA ALA A 37 5.26 -9.38 8.25
C ALA A 37 6.55 -9.85 8.97
N GLY A 38 7.71 -9.70 8.34
CA GLY A 38 8.97 -10.17 8.89
C GLY A 38 10.12 -10.15 7.88
N GLN A 39 11.24 -10.74 8.29
CA GLN A 39 12.42 -10.84 7.44
C GLN A 39 12.28 -11.99 6.45
N VAL A 40 12.49 -11.70 5.17
CA VAL A 40 12.56 -12.69 4.10
C VAL A 40 14.01 -12.81 3.61
N VAL A 41 14.50 -14.03 3.46
CA VAL A 41 15.78 -14.34 2.83
C VAL A 41 15.55 -15.35 1.71
N ARG A 42 15.76 -14.92 0.47
CA ARG A 42 15.70 -15.79 -0.71
C ARG A 42 17.03 -16.50 -0.93
N ASN A 43 16.97 -17.72 -1.44
CA ASN A 43 18.16 -18.52 -1.78
C ASN A 43 19.17 -18.54 -0.62
N LEU A 44 18.71 -18.82 0.59
CA LEU A 44 19.58 -18.90 1.76
C LEU A 44 20.52 -20.10 1.59
N GLU A 45 21.80 -19.83 1.44
CA GLU A 45 22.85 -20.83 1.23
C GLU A 45 23.03 -21.72 2.47
N ILE A 46 23.17 -23.02 2.24
CA ILE A 46 23.57 -24.00 3.26
C ILE A 46 25.09 -24.19 3.17
N PRO A 47 25.89 -23.69 4.13
CA PRO A 47 27.33 -23.80 4.09
C PRO A 47 27.80 -25.26 3.99
N GLY A 48 28.74 -25.51 3.10
CA GLY A 48 29.30 -26.84 2.86
C GLY A 48 28.47 -27.73 1.93
N GLU A 49 27.29 -27.27 1.50
CA GLU A 49 26.48 -27.93 0.49
C GLU A 49 26.14 -26.95 -0.64
N ALA A 50 26.17 -27.41 -1.90
CA ALA A 50 25.67 -26.60 -3.02
C ALA A 50 24.12 -26.61 -3.03
N LYS A 51 23.49 -26.19 -1.93
CA LYS A 51 22.03 -26.17 -1.73
C LYS A 51 21.59 -24.84 -1.13
N PHE A 52 20.38 -24.44 -1.52
CA PHE A 52 19.76 -23.20 -1.07
C PHE A 52 18.36 -23.49 -0.55
N VAL A 53 17.97 -22.85 0.54
CA VAL A 53 16.57 -22.74 0.95
C VAL A 53 15.93 -21.66 0.07
N ASP A 54 14.81 -22.00 -0.56
CA ASP A 54 14.23 -21.13 -1.59
C ASP A 54 13.76 -19.79 -1.00
N VAL A 55 12.95 -19.86 0.06
CA VAL A 55 12.54 -18.71 0.86
C VAL A 55 12.60 -19.11 2.33
N PHE A 56 13.46 -18.46 3.10
CA PHE A 56 13.44 -18.49 4.56
C PHE A 56 12.75 -17.25 5.09
N PHE A 57 11.79 -17.44 6.00
CA PHE A 57 11.03 -16.37 6.61
C PHE A 57 11.18 -16.40 8.14
N SER A 58 11.44 -15.24 8.73
CA SER A 58 11.45 -15.02 10.17
C SER A 58 10.44 -13.93 10.52
N PRO A 59 9.33 -14.25 11.22
CA PRO A 59 8.34 -13.25 11.59
C PRO A 59 8.93 -12.19 12.52
N ASN A 60 8.47 -10.95 12.40
CA ASN A 60 8.79 -9.92 13.39
C ASN A 60 7.85 -10.09 14.60
N PRO A 61 8.36 -10.40 15.81
CA PRO A 61 7.51 -10.59 16.99
C PRO A 61 6.72 -9.33 17.40
N GLU A 62 7.16 -8.14 16.98
CA GLU A 62 6.52 -6.86 17.29
C GLU A 62 5.47 -6.45 16.25
N THR A 63 5.37 -7.15 15.12
CA THR A 63 4.45 -6.81 14.04
C THR A 63 3.29 -7.79 14.00
N THR A 64 2.06 -7.27 14.03
CA THR A 64 0.89 -8.11 13.78
C THR A 64 0.89 -8.49 12.29
N PRO A 65 0.87 -9.78 11.93
CA PRO A 65 0.84 -10.18 10.53
C PRO A 65 -0.42 -9.60 9.87
N PRO A 66 -0.31 -9.05 8.65
CA PRO A 66 -1.45 -8.49 7.96
C PRO A 66 -2.60 -9.48 7.86
N THR A 67 -3.81 -9.07 8.23
CA THR A 67 -5.01 -9.92 8.26
C THR A 67 -5.44 -10.40 6.88
N ASP A 68 -5.00 -9.70 5.84
CA ASP A 68 -5.32 -9.98 4.44
C ASP A 68 -4.49 -11.10 3.82
N LEU A 69 -3.50 -11.67 4.53
CA LEU A 69 -2.64 -12.74 4.02
C LEU A 69 -3.29 -14.14 4.04
N GLY A 70 -4.46 -14.29 4.65
CA GLY A 70 -5.19 -15.57 4.71
C GLY A 70 -4.31 -16.74 5.18
N LEU A 71 -4.34 -17.84 4.41
CA LEU A 71 -3.61 -19.07 4.68
C LEU A 71 -2.10 -18.87 4.70
N LEU A 72 -1.57 -18.02 3.81
CA LEU A 72 -0.13 -17.70 3.77
C LEU A 72 0.29 -17.04 5.09
N GLY A 73 -0.51 -16.09 5.60
CA GLY A 73 -0.24 -15.45 6.89
C GLY A 73 -0.31 -16.43 8.06
N ARG A 74 -1.22 -17.41 8.01
CA ARG A 74 -1.33 -18.48 9.00
C ARG A 74 -0.09 -19.40 9.00
N MET A 75 0.46 -19.71 7.83
CA MET A 75 1.67 -20.54 7.68
C MET A 75 2.92 -19.88 8.24
N THR A 76 3.00 -18.55 8.12
CA THR A 76 4.16 -17.75 8.48
C THR A 76 4.07 -17.14 9.87
N GLN A 77 3.25 -17.69 10.78
CA GLN A 77 3.21 -17.24 12.18
C GLN A 77 4.48 -17.56 12.97
N ARG A 78 5.34 -18.45 12.44
CA ARG A 78 6.61 -18.87 13.03
C ARG A 78 7.67 -18.92 11.95
N MET A 79 8.94 -18.96 12.36
CA MET A 79 10.06 -19.15 11.42
C MET A 79 9.78 -20.34 10.49
N CYS A 80 9.92 -20.15 9.19
CA CYS A 80 9.66 -21.22 8.25
C CYS A 80 10.48 -21.12 6.97
N SER A 81 10.71 -22.28 6.36
CA SER A 81 11.11 -22.37 4.96
C SER A 81 9.90 -22.63 4.07
N LEU A 82 9.85 -21.97 2.92
CA LEU A 82 8.84 -22.16 1.87
C LEU A 82 9.56 -22.64 0.62
N GLU A 83 9.16 -23.80 0.12
CA GLU A 83 9.80 -24.50 -1.01
C GLU A 83 8.75 -24.75 -2.10
N PRO A 84 8.64 -23.85 -3.10
CA PRO A 84 7.62 -23.95 -4.15
C PRO A 84 8.01 -24.91 -5.28
N PHE A 85 7.07 -25.77 -5.68
CA PHE A 85 7.23 -26.72 -6.78
C PHE A 85 6.11 -26.55 -7.81
N ARG A 86 6.49 -26.45 -9.10
CA ARG A 86 5.52 -26.35 -10.21
C ARG A 86 4.77 -27.65 -10.49
N ASN A 87 5.35 -28.78 -10.09
CA ASN A 87 4.79 -30.11 -10.27
C ASN A 87 4.86 -30.86 -8.93
N ALA A 88 4.22 -32.03 -8.85
CA ALA A 88 4.34 -32.88 -7.68
C ALA A 88 5.81 -33.18 -7.33
N PRO A 89 6.26 -32.89 -6.09
CA PRO A 89 7.64 -33.09 -5.71
C PRO A 89 7.97 -34.58 -5.69
N THR A 90 9.13 -34.94 -6.21
CA THR A 90 9.69 -36.29 -6.12
C THR A 90 10.07 -36.61 -4.68
N ARG A 91 10.18 -37.90 -4.37
CA ARG A 91 10.68 -38.38 -3.06
C ARG A 91 12.03 -37.76 -2.69
N ASN A 92 12.90 -37.55 -3.67
CA ASN A 92 14.22 -36.97 -3.43
C ASN A 92 14.14 -35.46 -3.13
N GLU A 93 13.24 -34.73 -3.80
CA GLU A 93 12.99 -33.32 -3.50
C GLU A 93 12.42 -33.15 -2.10
N VAL A 94 11.43 -33.96 -1.71
CA VAL A 94 10.88 -33.95 -0.33
C VAL A 94 11.99 -34.21 0.71
N ARG A 95 12.83 -35.23 0.50
CA ARG A 95 13.99 -35.50 1.38
C ARG A 95 14.98 -34.35 1.41
N THR A 96 15.21 -33.70 0.28
CA THR A 96 16.10 -32.55 0.19
C THR A 96 15.53 -31.36 0.97
N CYS A 97 14.23 -31.06 0.86
CA CYS A 97 13.59 -30.02 1.66
C CYS A 97 13.69 -30.32 3.17
N ILE A 98 13.52 -31.58 3.58
CA ILE A 98 13.71 -32.00 4.97
C ILE A 98 15.16 -31.82 5.41
N LEU A 99 16.15 -32.19 4.59
CA LEU A 99 17.56 -31.94 4.88
C LEU A 99 17.84 -30.45 5.11
N LYS A 100 17.33 -29.59 4.23
CA LYS A 100 17.44 -28.13 4.37
C LYS A 100 16.83 -27.64 5.69
N LEU A 101 15.66 -28.15 6.05
CA LEU A 101 15.00 -27.82 7.32
C LEU A 101 15.82 -28.26 8.55
N LEU A 102 16.33 -29.49 8.55
CA LEU A 102 17.12 -30.00 9.67
C LEU A 102 18.39 -29.16 9.87
N TRP A 103 19.01 -28.72 8.78
CA TRP A 103 20.13 -27.78 8.85
C TRP A 103 19.73 -26.44 9.49
N LEU A 104 18.60 -25.85 9.08
CA LEU A 104 18.08 -24.60 9.66
C LEU A 104 17.79 -24.74 11.16
N GLN A 105 17.20 -25.86 11.57
CA GLN A 105 16.90 -26.13 12.97
C GLN A 105 18.18 -26.22 13.81
N GLU A 106 19.23 -26.86 13.30
CA GLU A 106 20.53 -26.92 13.98
C GLU A 106 21.22 -25.55 14.02
N GLU A 107 21.07 -24.74 12.98
CA GLU A 107 21.59 -23.37 12.98
C GLU A 107 20.93 -22.51 14.06
N GLU A 108 19.61 -22.57 14.21
CA GLU A 108 18.91 -21.88 15.29
C GLU A 108 19.29 -22.41 16.69
N ARG A 109 19.55 -23.72 16.83
CA ARG A 109 20.10 -24.28 18.07
C ARG A 109 21.49 -23.74 18.39
N ARG A 110 22.36 -23.55 17.38
CA ARG A 110 23.70 -22.96 17.57
C ARG A 110 23.58 -21.50 17.99
N ARG A 111 22.73 -20.71 17.33
CA ARG A 111 22.46 -19.31 17.67
C ARG A 111 21.98 -19.17 19.10
N ALA A 112 21.00 -19.98 19.50
CA ALA A 112 20.48 -19.98 20.87
C ALA A 112 21.55 -20.31 21.92
N LYS A 113 22.44 -21.28 21.64
CA LYS A 113 23.58 -21.58 22.52
C LYS A 113 24.56 -20.41 22.64
N GLN A 114 24.86 -19.73 21.52
CA GLN A 114 25.76 -18.59 21.50
C GLN A 114 25.19 -17.37 22.24
N THR A 115 23.88 -17.15 22.15
CA THR A 115 23.19 -16.04 22.82
C THR A 115 22.76 -16.37 24.25
N GLY A 116 23.03 -17.60 24.74
CA GLY A 116 22.59 -18.06 26.06
C GLY A 116 21.08 -18.22 26.20
N GLN A 117 20.33 -18.20 25.09
CA GLN A 117 18.87 -18.31 25.08
C GLN A 117 18.42 -19.77 25.04
N ARG A 118 17.31 -20.08 25.70
CA ARG A 118 16.69 -21.41 25.63
C ARG A 118 15.77 -21.50 24.41
N LEU A 119 16.16 -22.31 23.42
CA LEU A 119 15.31 -22.60 22.27
C LEU A 119 14.28 -23.70 22.61
N ARG A 120 12.99 -23.35 22.48
CA ARG A 120 11.88 -24.31 22.64
C ARG A 120 11.55 -24.97 21.31
N GLU A 121 11.02 -26.19 21.38
CA GLU A 121 10.59 -26.96 20.20
C GLU A 121 9.57 -26.19 19.35
N GLU A 122 8.70 -25.39 19.97
CA GLU A 122 7.71 -24.57 19.28
C GLU A 122 8.31 -23.44 18.44
N ASN A 123 9.52 -23.00 18.77
CA ASN A 123 10.23 -21.90 18.11
C ASN A 123 11.17 -22.38 17.00
N LEU A 124 11.33 -23.69 16.81
CA LEU A 124 12.12 -24.22 15.71
C LEU A 124 11.46 -23.92 14.36
N PRO A 125 12.26 -23.63 13.31
CA PRO A 125 11.75 -23.49 11.96
C PRO A 125 10.90 -24.68 11.52
N GLN A 126 9.84 -24.39 10.75
CA GLN A 126 8.96 -25.36 10.11
C GLN A 126 9.08 -25.28 8.57
N LEU A 127 8.79 -26.37 7.88
CA LEU A 127 8.86 -26.46 6.42
C LEU A 127 7.46 -26.49 5.80
N TRP A 128 7.26 -25.65 4.78
CA TRP A 128 6.11 -25.72 3.89
C TRP A 128 6.57 -26.01 2.46
N ILE A 129 6.22 -27.20 1.97
CA ILE A 129 6.40 -27.58 0.56
C ILE A 129 5.15 -27.13 -0.20
N LEU A 130 5.27 -26.18 -1.11
CA LEU A 130 4.15 -25.59 -1.85
C LEU A 130 4.07 -26.22 -3.23
N ALA A 131 3.27 -27.28 -3.39
CA ALA A 131 3.20 -28.03 -4.62
C ALA A 131 2.00 -27.57 -5.45
N ALA A 132 2.25 -27.01 -6.65
CA ALA A 132 1.21 -26.56 -7.57
C ALA A 132 0.28 -27.71 -8.00
N THR A 133 0.81 -28.94 -8.03
CA THR A 133 0.06 -30.19 -8.15
C THR A 133 0.62 -31.22 -7.18
N THR A 134 -0.19 -32.16 -6.71
CA THR A 134 0.26 -33.24 -5.82
C THR A 134 -0.24 -34.61 -6.29
N THR A 135 0.45 -35.68 -5.91
CA THR A 135 0.00 -37.05 -6.15
C THR A 135 -0.15 -37.82 -4.85
N ARG A 136 -1.15 -38.71 -4.81
CA ARG A 136 -1.43 -39.56 -3.65
C ARG A 136 -0.23 -40.40 -3.19
N PRO A 137 0.57 -41.03 -4.07
CA PRO A 137 1.74 -41.79 -3.65
C PRO A 137 2.79 -40.97 -2.88
N VAL A 138 3.02 -39.71 -3.27
CA VAL A 138 3.99 -38.84 -2.58
C VAL A 138 3.50 -38.48 -1.18
N LEU A 139 2.20 -38.21 -1.03
CA LEU A 139 1.60 -37.94 0.29
C LEU A 139 1.67 -39.18 1.20
N GLU A 140 1.33 -40.35 0.68
CA GLU A 140 1.37 -41.62 1.42
C GLU A 140 2.80 -41.97 1.86
N ASP A 141 3.78 -41.88 0.95
CA ASP A 141 5.18 -42.18 1.26
C ASP A 141 5.81 -41.18 2.25
N ALA A 142 5.34 -39.93 2.26
CA ALA A 142 5.75 -38.93 3.23
C ALA A 142 5.09 -39.13 4.61
N GLY A 143 4.12 -40.04 4.73
CA GLY A 143 3.27 -40.16 5.91
C GLY A 143 2.42 -38.91 6.15
N ALA A 144 2.09 -38.19 5.08
CA ALA A 144 1.38 -36.92 5.16
C ALA A 144 -0.12 -37.16 5.39
N VAL A 145 -0.67 -36.56 6.44
CA VAL A 145 -2.07 -36.68 6.83
C VAL A 145 -2.78 -35.33 6.75
N ALA A 146 -4.06 -35.34 6.37
CA ALA A 146 -4.86 -34.12 6.32
C ALA A 146 -4.83 -33.41 7.68
N HIS A 147 -4.59 -32.10 7.65
CA HIS A 147 -4.47 -31.34 8.88
C HIS A 147 -5.85 -30.85 9.36
N ALA A 148 -6.37 -31.44 10.44
CA ALA A 148 -7.76 -31.27 10.91
C ALA A 148 -8.28 -29.82 11.06
N ASN A 149 -7.41 -28.85 11.37
CA ASN A 149 -7.79 -27.44 11.57
C ASN A 149 -7.44 -26.54 10.38
N TRP A 150 -7.04 -27.12 9.25
CA TRP A 150 -6.59 -26.43 8.06
C TRP A 150 -7.49 -26.79 6.89
N PRO A 151 -7.58 -25.92 5.86
CA PRO A 151 -8.37 -26.21 4.69
C PRO A 151 -7.87 -27.47 3.96
N GLU A 152 -8.75 -28.03 3.11
CA GLU A 152 -8.39 -29.09 2.18
C GLU A 152 -7.14 -28.70 1.38
N GLY A 153 -6.30 -29.69 1.07
CA GLY A 153 -5.01 -29.49 0.41
C GLY A 153 -3.83 -29.28 1.35
N VAL A 154 -4.05 -29.13 2.67
CA VAL A 154 -2.95 -29.01 3.65
C VAL A 154 -2.69 -30.33 4.37
N TYR A 155 -1.54 -30.93 4.09
CA TYR A 155 -1.13 -32.22 4.63
C TYR A 155 0.10 -32.08 5.53
N ARG A 156 0.00 -32.53 6.78
CA ARG A 156 1.10 -32.49 7.75
C ARG A 156 1.87 -33.81 7.71
N LEU A 157 3.20 -33.74 7.69
CA LEU A 157 4.07 -34.90 7.88
C LEU A 157 4.13 -35.30 9.37
N PRO A 158 4.71 -36.48 9.72
CA PRO A 158 4.91 -36.86 11.11
C PRO A 158 5.54 -35.74 11.94
N ALA A 159 5.00 -35.48 13.13
CA ALA A 159 5.27 -34.27 13.91
C ALA A 159 6.76 -34.00 14.18
N LEU A 160 7.58 -35.06 14.23
CA LEU A 160 9.03 -34.98 14.38
C LEU A 160 9.69 -34.08 13.32
N PHE A 161 9.20 -34.10 12.08
CA PHE A 161 9.82 -33.36 10.98
C PHE A 161 9.40 -31.90 10.89
N LYS A 162 8.35 -31.47 11.60
CA LYS A 162 7.83 -30.07 11.53
C LYS A 162 7.61 -29.59 10.08
N ALA A 163 7.09 -30.47 9.23
CA ALA A 163 6.91 -30.22 7.81
C ALA A 163 5.45 -30.43 7.39
N ALA A 164 5.04 -29.72 6.34
CA ALA A 164 3.76 -29.88 5.69
C ALA A 164 3.90 -29.73 4.16
N ILE A 165 3.04 -30.42 3.42
CA ILE A 165 2.85 -30.30 1.98
C ILE A 165 1.52 -29.60 1.75
N VAL A 166 1.55 -28.53 0.96
CA VAL A 166 0.37 -27.81 0.49
C VAL A 166 0.12 -28.21 -0.96
N ALA A 167 -0.93 -28.98 -1.21
CA ALA A 167 -1.44 -29.31 -2.53
C ALA A 167 -2.32 -28.16 -3.03
N ILE A 168 -1.71 -27.23 -3.77
CA ILE A 168 -2.36 -25.98 -4.19
C ILE A 168 -3.56 -26.25 -5.09
N ASP A 169 -3.50 -27.29 -5.92
CA ASP A 169 -4.58 -27.75 -6.79
C ASP A 169 -5.82 -28.24 -6.04
N GLN A 170 -5.70 -28.55 -4.76
CA GLN A 170 -6.78 -29.02 -3.88
C GLN A 170 -7.29 -27.93 -2.92
N LEU A 171 -6.67 -26.75 -2.91
CA LEU A 171 -7.10 -25.67 -2.03
C LEU A 171 -8.50 -25.17 -2.46
N PRO A 172 -9.42 -24.98 -1.49
CA PRO A 172 -10.76 -24.46 -1.79
C PRO A 172 -10.69 -23.05 -2.37
N GLU A 173 -11.65 -22.67 -3.21
CA GLU A 173 -11.71 -21.34 -3.83
C GLU A 173 -12.28 -20.29 -2.87
N THR A 174 -11.48 -19.88 -1.90
CA THR A 174 -11.82 -18.82 -0.93
C THR A 174 -10.78 -17.71 -0.94
N ASP A 175 -11.12 -16.57 -0.31
CA ASP A 175 -10.19 -15.46 -0.11
C ASP A 175 -8.98 -15.89 0.74
N GLU A 176 -9.20 -16.81 1.70
CA GLU A 176 -8.15 -17.35 2.57
C GLU A 176 -7.03 -18.03 1.76
N THR A 177 -7.35 -18.73 0.68
CA THR A 177 -6.36 -19.50 -0.10
C THR A 177 -5.88 -18.79 -1.37
N LEU A 178 -6.45 -17.63 -1.68
CA LEU A 178 -6.26 -16.92 -2.96
C LEU A 178 -4.77 -16.77 -3.33
N TRP A 179 -3.96 -16.31 -2.39
CA TRP A 179 -2.54 -16.02 -2.61
C TRP A 179 -1.71 -17.26 -2.93
N LEU A 180 -2.04 -18.41 -2.34
CA LEU A 180 -1.36 -19.67 -2.65
C LEU A 180 -1.83 -20.22 -4.00
N ARG A 181 -3.11 -20.07 -4.36
CA ARG A 181 -3.64 -20.52 -5.66
C ARG A 181 -3.03 -19.80 -6.86
N ILE A 182 -2.49 -18.58 -6.68
CA ILE A 182 -1.72 -17.87 -7.71
C ILE A 182 -0.44 -18.64 -8.10
N LEU A 183 0.15 -19.37 -7.14
CA LEU A 183 1.31 -20.24 -7.38
C LEU A 183 0.90 -21.62 -7.96
N GLY A 184 -0.38 -21.84 -8.23
CA GLY A 184 -0.88 -23.07 -8.83
C GLY A 184 -0.53 -23.23 -10.31
N LYS A 185 -1.17 -24.22 -10.95
CA LYS A 185 -1.06 -24.49 -12.40
C LYS A 185 -2.45 -24.59 -13.05
N GLY A 186 -2.53 -24.29 -14.35
CA GLY A 186 -3.72 -24.47 -15.17
C GLY A 186 -4.95 -23.72 -14.61
N ALA A 187 -6.10 -24.40 -14.57
CA ALA A 187 -7.37 -23.80 -14.14
C ALA A 187 -7.32 -23.21 -12.72
N THR A 188 -6.52 -23.76 -11.80
CA THR A 188 -6.37 -23.22 -10.44
C THR A 188 -5.71 -21.84 -10.46
N GLN A 189 -4.63 -21.69 -11.22
CA GLN A 189 -3.92 -20.43 -11.37
C GLN A 189 -4.78 -19.39 -12.12
N GLU A 190 -5.46 -19.80 -13.19
CA GLU A 190 -6.33 -18.92 -13.97
C GLU A 190 -7.47 -18.34 -13.15
N ARG A 191 -8.16 -19.17 -12.36
CA ARG A 191 -9.25 -18.72 -11.47
C ARG A 191 -8.74 -17.79 -10.38
N ALA A 192 -7.58 -18.07 -9.80
CA ALA A 192 -6.97 -17.19 -8.81
C ALA A 192 -6.62 -15.82 -9.41
N ILE A 193 -6.02 -15.79 -10.59
CA ILE A 193 -5.69 -14.54 -11.30
C ILE A 193 -6.95 -13.75 -11.65
N ARG A 194 -8.01 -14.41 -12.15
CA ARG A 194 -9.30 -13.74 -12.40
C ARG A 194 -9.87 -13.11 -11.13
N THR A 195 -9.75 -13.81 -10.00
CA THR A 195 -10.16 -13.29 -8.70
C THR A 195 -9.37 -12.03 -8.34
N VAL A 196 -8.04 -12.02 -8.52
CA VAL A 196 -7.19 -10.82 -8.29
C VAL A 196 -7.59 -9.64 -9.18
N VAL A 197 -7.85 -9.89 -10.46
CA VAL A 197 -8.29 -8.84 -11.39
C VAL A 197 -9.63 -8.23 -10.94
N ALA A 198 -10.54 -9.06 -10.44
CA ALA A 198 -11.85 -8.65 -9.93
C ALA A 198 -11.82 -8.02 -8.54
N LEU A 199 -10.69 -8.03 -7.82
CA LEU A 199 -10.59 -7.37 -6.51
C LEU A 199 -10.84 -5.85 -6.64
N PRO A 200 -11.37 -5.22 -5.57
CA PRO A 200 -11.52 -3.76 -5.49
C PRO A 200 -10.20 -3.01 -5.78
N SER A 201 -10.29 -1.83 -6.38
CA SER A 201 -9.10 -1.05 -6.78
C SER A 201 -8.27 -0.56 -5.60
N ASP A 202 -8.87 -0.41 -4.44
CA ASP A 202 -8.27 -0.01 -3.17
C ASP A 202 -7.67 -1.20 -2.38
N HIS A 203 -7.83 -2.44 -2.86
CA HIS A 203 -7.27 -3.61 -2.18
C HIS A 203 -5.73 -3.49 -2.07
N PRO A 204 -5.16 -3.58 -0.85
CA PRO A 204 -3.78 -3.15 -0.56
C PRO A 204 -2.72 -3.88 -1.39
N ARG A 205 -2.96 -5.16 -1.70
CA ARG A 205 -1.99 -6.00 -2.46
C ARG A 205 -2.25 -6.07 -3.96
N ARG A 206 -3.42 -5.62 -4.44
CA ARG A 206 -3.86 -5.84 -5.83
C ARG A 206 -2.85 -5.30 -6.82
N ARG A 207 -2.42 -4.05 -6.62
CA ARG A 207 -1.44 -3.37 -7.49
C ARG A 207 -0.11 -4.12 -7.61
N ASN A 208 0.47 -4.52 -6.48
CA ASN A 208 1.79 -5.14 -6.47
C ASN A 208 1.75 -6.54 -7.11
N ILE A 209 0.68 -7.30 -6.87
CA ILE A 209 0.48 -8.63 -7.47
C ILE A 209 0.34 -8.52 -8.99
N LEU A 210 -0.49 -7.60 -9.47
CA LEU A 210 -0.69 -7.41 -10.89
C LEU A 210 0.61 -7.00 -11.59
N ARG A 211 1.42 -6.13 -10.97
CA ARG A 211 2.76 -5.79 -11.45
C ARG A 211 3.69 -7.01 -11.54
N LEU A 212 3.71 -7.88 -10.51
CA LEU A 212 4.53 -9.09 -10.51
C LEU A 212 4.09 -10.07 -11.62
N LEU A 213 2.78 -10.30 -11.75
CA LEU A 213 2.21 -11.17 -12.80
C LEU A 213 2.50 -10.64 -14.21
N ALA A 214 2.46 -9.32 -14.41
CA ALA A 214 2.81 -8.70 -15.68
C ALA A 214 4.32 -8.85 -15.99
N SER A 215 5.19 -8.63 -15.00
CA SER A 215 6.64 -8.81 -15.17
C SER A 215 7.02 -10.26 -15.51
N TRP A 216 6.21 -11.22 -15.06
CA TRP A 216 6.37 -12.63 -15.37
C TRP A 216 5.95 -12.96 -16.80
N LYS A 217 4.82 -12.40 -17.25
CA LYS A 217 4.35 -12.51 -18.65
C LYS A 217 5.42 -12.04 -19.63
N VAL A 218 6.04 -10.88 -19.40
CA VAL A 218 7.11 -10.36 -20.28
C VAL A 218 8.31 -11.32 -20.34
N ARG A 219 8.72 -11.89 -19.20
CA ARG A 219 9.84 -12.85 -19.13
C ARG A 219 9.54 -14.17 -19.85
N ILE A 220 8.30 -14.63 -19.76
CA ILE A 220 7.83 -15.82 -20.46
C ILE A 220 7.65 -15.57 -21.96
N ASP A 221 7.07 -14.45 -22.36
CA ASP A 221 6.87 -14.11 -23.78
C ASP A 221 8.23 -13.90 -24.51
N LEU A 222 9.30 -13.53 -23.79
CA LEU A 222 10.67 -13.44 -24.30
C LEU A 222 11.40 -14.80 -24.39
N GLY A 223 10.90 -15.85 -23.75
CA GLY A 223 11.44 -17.21 -23.81
C GLY A 223 10.47 -18.11 -24.57
N GLU A 224 10.69 -18.32 -25.86
CA GLU A 224 9.86 -19.14 -26.76
C GLU A 224 9.19 -20.34 -26.04
N LEU A 225 7.90 -20.20 -25.73
CA LEU A 225 7.13 -21.24 -25.05
C LEU A 225 6.67 -22.32 -26.04
N GLU A 226 7.19 -23.53 -25.85
CA GLU A 226 6.58 -24.78 -26.36
C GLU A 226 5.32 -25.18 -25.55
N ASP A 227 5.07 -24.58 -24.38
CA ASP A 227 3.97 -24.96 -23.48
C ASP A 227 2.69 -24.14 -23.75
N SER A 228 1.64 -24.82 -24.24
CA SER A 228 0.34 -24.23 -24.62
C SER A 228 -0.46 -23.69 -23.44
N GLU A 229 -0.22 -24.17 -22.21
CA GLU A 229 -1.01 -23.78 -21.03
C GLU A 229 -0.64 -22.39 -20.50
N ALA A 230 0.64 -22.01 -20.61
CA ALA A 230 1.07 -20.67 -20.23
C ALA A 230 0.33 -19.59 -21.06
N ARG A 231 0.02 -19.86 -22.34
CA ARG A 231 -0.66 -18.92 -23.26
C ARG A 231 -2.07 -18.54 -22.81
N GLY A 232 -2.85 -19.45 -22.23
CA GLY A 232 -4.24 -19.20 -21.81
C GLY A 232 -4.33 -18.23 -20.62
N THR A 233 -3.47 -18.44 -19.63
CA THR A 233 -3.33 -17.56 -18.45
C THR A 233 -2.77 -16.18 -18.85
N ILE A 234 -1.88 -16.15 -19.85
CA ILE A 234 -1.25 -14.95 -20.43
C ILE A 234 -2.21 -14.01 -21.18
N MET A 235 -3.34 -14.54 -21.70
CA MET A 235 -4.34 -13.76 -22.46
C MET A 235 -5.35 -13.04 -21.55
N VAL A 236 -5.75 -13.66 -20.44
CA VAL A 236 -6.64 -13.02 -19.45
C VAL A 236 -5.94 -11.88 -18.72
N LEU A 237 -4.64 -12.01 -18.48
CA LEU A 237 -3.79 -10.98 -17.90
C LEU A 237 -3.59 -9.78 -18.83
N SER A 238 -3.59 -9.96 -20.16
CA SER A 238 -3.10 -8.93 -21.08
C SER A 238 -4.05 -7.77 -21.33
N GLN A 239 -5.36 -7.98 -21.40
CA GLN A 239 -6.28 -6.90 -21.77
C GLN A 239 -6.62 -6.01 -20.56
N ALA A 240 -7.06 -6.62 -19.47
CA ALA A 240 -7.52 -5.89 -18.29
C ALA A 240 -6.38 -5.17 -17.54
N PHE A 241 -5.16 -5.73 -17.55
CA PHE A 241 -4.00 -5.11 -16.90
C PHE A 241 -3.46 -3.92 -17.71
N LEU A 242 -3.31 -4.06 -19.02
CA LEU A 242 -2.78 -2.99 -19.89
C LEU A 242 -3.73 -1.79 -19.91
N GLU A 243 -5.04 -2.04 -19.98
CA GLU A 243 -6.07 -1.01 -19.89
C GLU A 243 -6.06 -0.32 -18.51
N TRP A 244 -5.87 -1.08 -17.42
CA TRP A 244 -5.79 -0.52 -16.08
C TRP A 244 -4.52 0.31 -15.85
N GLU A 245 -3.36 -0.15 -16.33
CA GLU A 245 -2.09 0.58 -16.23
C GLU A 245 -2.15 1.89 -17.01
N GLN A 246 -2.61 1.84 -18.27
CA GLN A 246 -2.82 3.03 -19.09
C GLN A 246 -3.83 4.00 -18.47
N ALA A 247 -4.95 3.49 -17.93
CA ALA A 247 -5.94 4.33 -17.27
C ALA A 247 -5.41 4.97 -15.99
N THR A 248 -4.58 4.26 -15.21
CA THR A 248 -4.01 4.75 -13.96
C THR A 248 -2.90 5.76 -14.20
N GLU A 249 -2.03 5.52 -15.18
CA GLU A 249 -1.00 6.45 -15.60
C GLU A 249 -1.62 7.71 -16.21
N ALA A 250 -2.63 7.58 -17.08
CA ALA A 250 -3.35 8.70 -17.66
C ALA A 250 -4.04 9.56 -16.59
N ARG A 251 -4.69 8.94 -15.59
CA ARG A 251 -5.29 9.66 -14.46
C ARG A 251 -4.25 10.38 -13.61
N GLY A 252 -3.14 9.71 -13.30
CA GLY A 252 -2.04 10.30 -12.51
C GLY A 252 -1.40 11.49 -13.23
N LEU A 253 -1.18 11.37 -14.54
CA LEU A 253 -0.66 12.46 -15.36
C LEU A 253 -1.65 13.62 -15.45
N GLN A 254 -2.94 13.34 -15.67
CA GLN A 254 -3.96 14.38 -15.77
C GLN A 254 -4.13 15.14 -14.45
N GLN A 255 -4.16 14.43 -13.31
CA GLN A 255 -4.22 15.06 -12.00
C GLN A 255 -2.97 15.87 -11.68
N GLY A 256 -1.78 15.32 -11.95
CA GLY A 256 -0.51 16.02 -11.75
C GLY A 256 -0.38 17.26 -12.64
N LEU A 257 -0.84 17.19 -13.89
CA LEU A 257 -0.83 18.31 -14.82
C LEU A 257 -1.85 19.38 -14.43
N GLN A 258 -3.05 18.99 -14.00
CA GLN A 258 -4.08 19.93 -13.54
C GLN A 258 -3.66 20.64 -12.25
N GLN A 259 -3.12 19.91 -11.27
CA GLN A 259 -2.59 20.48 -10.03
C GLN A 259 -1.36 21.36 -10.30
N GLY A 260 -0.44 20.91 -11.16
CA GLY A 260 0.75 21.68 -11.53
C GLY A 260 0.41 22.96 -12.29
N LEU A 261 -0.59 22.92 -13.17
CA LEU A 261 -1.07 24.10 -13.89
C LEU A 261 -1.75 25.10 -12.93
N GLN A 262 -2.63 24.63 -12.05
CA GLN A 262 -3.29 25.49 -11.06
C GLN A 262 -2.28 26.14 -10.10
N GLN A 263 -1.32 25.36 -9.57
CA GLN A 263 -0.26 25.90 -8.72
C GLN A 263 0.63 26.88 -9.48
N GLY A 264 0.98 26.57 -10.74
CA GLY A 264 1.78 27.45 -11.60
C GLY A 264 1.09 28.78 -11.89
N LEU A 265 -0.21 28.76 -12.19
CA LEU A 265 -1.03 29.96 -12.39
C LEU A 265 -1.10 30.79 -11.12
N GLN A 266 -1.44 30.18 -9.99
CA GLN A 266 -1.55 30.88 -8.71
C GLN A 266 -0.23 31.53 -8.26
N VAL A 267 0.89 30.82 -8.41
CA VAL A 267 2.23 31.38 -8.12
C VAL A 267 2.56 32.53 -9.07
N GLY A 268 2.25 32.39 -10.36
CA GLY A 268 2.47 33.42 -11.37
C GLY A 268 1.68 34.70 -11.10
N GLU A 269 0.36 34.59 -10.92
CA GLU A 269 -0.53 35.72 -10.66
C GLU A 269 -0.16 36.45 -9.37
N ARG A 270 0.09 35.71 -8.29
CA ARG A 270 0.53 36.28 -7.02
C ARG A 270 1.81 37.10 -7.16
N GLN A 271 2.80 36.59 -7.90
CA GLN A 271 4.05 37.32 -8.12
C GLN A 271 3.83 38.61 -8.93
N VAL A 272 2.97 38.56 -9.95
CA VAL A 272 2.63 39.73 -10.77
C VAL A 272 1.90 40.77 -9.92
N LEU A 273 0.88 40.36 -9.16
CA LEU A 273 0.11 41.24 -8.29
C LEU A 273 0.97 41.92 -7.24
N LYS A 274 1.86 41.19 -6.57
CA LYS A 274 2.79 41.77 -5.59
C LYS A 274 3.69 42.84 -6.22
N ARG A 275 4.16 42.64 -7.45
CA ARG A 275 4.96 43.65 -8.17
C ARG A 275 4.14 44.87 -8.55
N LEU A 276 2.90 44.68 -8.99
CA LEU A 276 2.00 45.78 -9.36
C LEU A 276 1.57 46.61 -8.14
N LEU A 277 1.18 45.95 -7.05
CA LEU A 277 0.86 46.59 -5.78
C LEU A 277 2.06 47.35 -5.22
N ALA A 278 3.25 46.74 -5.23
CA ALA A 278 4.46 47.43 -4.79
C ALA A 278 4.83 48.64 -5.66
N ARG A 279 4.49 48.59 -6.96
CA ARG A 279 4.70 49.70 -7.90
C ARG A 279 3.69 50.83 -7.68
N LYS A 280 2.44 50.52 -7.35
CA LYS A 280 1.35 51.49 -7.19
C LYS A 280 1.33 52.11 -5.79
N LEU A 281 1.47 51.29 -4.75
CA LEU A 281 1.29 51.67 -3.33
C LEU A 281 2.62 51.84 -2.58
N GLY A 282 3.76 51.50 -3.20
CA GLY A 282 5.08 51.57 -2.58
C GLY A 282 5.47 50.30 -1.81
N VAL A 283 6.37 50.40 -0.83
CA VAL A 283 6.88 49.23 -0.11
C VAL A 283 5.78 48.63 0.76
N LEU A 284 5.32 47.43 0.40
CA LEU A 284 4.37 46.66 1.20
C LEU A 284 5.05 46.10 2.44
N SER A 285 4.35 46.12 3.58
CA SER A 285 4.82 45.49 4.81
C SER A 285 4.88 43.96 4.68
N GLU A 286 5.66 43.30 5.53
CA GLU A 286 5.72 41.83 5.59
C GLU A 286 4.35 41.21 5.92
N SER A 287 3.54 41.89 6.74
CA SER A 287 2.18 41.46 7.10
C SER A 287 1.23 41.44 5.91
N LEU A 288 1.25 42.50 5.09
CA LEU A 288 0.44 42.58 3.87
C LEU A 288 0.90 41.55 2.83
N THR A 289 2.21 41.39 2.72
CA THR A 289 2.83 40.40 1.84
C THR A 289 2.38 38.98 2.19
N ALA A 290 2.39 38.61 3.48
CA ALA A 290 1.92 37.33 3.96
C ALA A 290 0.40 37.14 3.73
N SER A 291 -0.38 38.21 3.88
CA SER A 291 -1.83 38.18 3.65
C SER A 291 -2.16 37.91 2.17
N ILE A 292 -1.42 38.53 1.24
CA ILE A 292 -1.55 38.28 -0.21
C ILE A 292 -1.09 36.84 -0.55
N ASP A 293 -0.04 36.34 0.11
CA ASP A 293 0.45 34.98 -0.10
C ASP A 293 -0.55 33.91 0.37
N ALA A 294 -1.47 34.26 1.27
CA ALA A 294 -2.53 33.37 1.75
C ALA A 294 -3.79 33.36 0.86
N LEU A 295 -3.91 34.25 -0.14
CA LEU A 295 -5.09 34.33 -1.00
C LEU A 295 -5.22 33.14 -1.96
N SER A 296 -6.46 32.70 -2.17
CA SER A 296 -6.83 31.74 -3.22
C SER A 296 -6.69 32.35 -4.62
N LEU A 297 -6.73 31.53 -5.67
CA LEU A 297 -6.67 32.00 -7.05
C LEU A 297 -7.81 33.00 -7.37
N GLU A 298 -9.06 32.65 -7.01
CA GLU A 298 -10.24 33.50 -7.21
C GLU A 298 -10.10 34.87 -6.51
N GLN A 299 -9.50 34.89 -5.32
CA GLN A 299 -9.25 36.12 -4.57
C GLN A 299 -8.13 36.96 -5.20
N LEU A 300 -7.10 36.33 -5.76
CA LEU A 300 -6.05 37.02 -6.50
C LEU A 300 -6.62 37.66 -7.77
N GLU A 301 -7.50 36.97 -8.50
CA GLU A 301 -8.18 37.52 -9.67
C GLU A 301 -9.07 38.73 -9.30
N ALA A 302 -9.84 38.63 -8.21
CA ALA A 302 -10.63 39.76 -7.70
C ALA A 302 -9.74 40.95 -7.32
N LEU A 303 -8.62 40.70 -6.64
CA LEU A 303 -7.64 41.74 -6.31
C LEU A 303 -7.04 42.37 -7.58
N ALA A 304 -6.87 41.61 -8.66
CA ALA A 304 -6.35 42.12 -9.92
C ALA A 304 -7.30 43.09 -10.61
N VAL A 305 -8.61 42.86 -10.49
CA VAL A 305 -9.65 43.78 -10.99
C VAL A 305 -9.69 45.04 -10.14
N ASP A 306 -9.80 44.87 -8.82
CA ASP A 306 -9.94 45.99 -7.88
C ASP A 306 -8.64 46.78 -7.71
N LEU A 307 -7.50 46.22 -8.15
CA LEU A 307 -6.18 46.86 -8.14
C LEU A 307 -6.21 48.29 -8.68
N PHE A 308 -7.02 48.54 -9.70
CA PHE A 308 -7.10 49.86 -10.34
C PHE A 308 -7.79 50.91 -9.48
N ASP A 309 -8.65 50.49 -8.56
CA ASP A 309 -9.41 51.36 -7.66
C ASP A 309 -8.68 51.63 -6.33
N LEU A 310 -7.64 50.85 -6.00
CA LEU A 310 -6.83 51.05 -4.79
C LEU A 310 -5.87 52.24 -4.93
N GLU A 311 -6.06 53.33 -4.18
CA GLU A 311 -5.16 54.51 -4.25
C GLU A 311 -4.10 54.50 -3.16
N THR A 312 -4.40 53.89 -2.01
CA THR A 312 -3.56 53.89 -0.79
C THR A 312 -3.36 52.50 -0.20
N VAL A 313 -2.43 52.38 0.75
CA VAL A 313 -2.18 51.10 1.46
C VAL A 313 -3.39 50.75 2.35
N GLU A 314 -4.05 51.77 2.90
CA GLU A 314 -5.26 51.66 3.70
C GLU A 314 -6.43 51.06 2.89
N ASP A 315 -6.52 51.36 1.60
CA ASP A 315 -7.53 50.75 0.71
C ASP A 315 -7.28 49.24 0.53
N LEU A 316 -6.01 48.83 0.39
CA LEU A 316 -5.63 47.42 0.31
C LEU A 316 -5.91 46.69 1.63
N GLU A 317 -5.64 47.32 2.77
CA GLU A 317 -5.99 46.79 4.09
C GLU A 317 -7.50 46.60 4.25
N ALA A 318 -8.30 47.59 3.85
CA ALA A 318 -9.75 47.50 3.86
C ALA A 318 -10.29 46.39 2.93
N TRP A 319 -9.68 46.24 1.75
CA TRP A 319 -10.02 45.17 0.82
C TRP A 319 -9.72 43.79 1.41
N LEU A 320 -8.53 43.59 1.97
CA LEU A 320 -8.14 42.33 2.61
C LEU A 320 -9.06 41.99 3.81
N LEU A 321 -9.47 42.99 4.59
CA LEU A 321 -10.43 42.82 5.67
C LEU A 321 -11.81 42.38 5.14
N THR A 322 -12.24 42.93 4.01
CA THR A 322 -13.50 42.55 3.36
C THR A 322 -13.47 41.10 2.86
N VAL A 323 -12.35 40.68 2.25
CA VAL A 323 -12.14 39.29 1.81
C VAL A 323 -12.05 38.32 2.98
N LYS A 324 -11.36 38.71 4.07
CA LYS A 324 -11.30 37.90 5.29
C LYS A 324 -12.68 37.72 5.90
N ARG A 325 -13.49 38.78 5.89
CA ARG A 325 -14.88 38.75 6.36
C ARG A 325 -15.74 37.80 5.54
N SER A 326 -15.72 37.91 4.21
CA SER A 326 -16.51 37.05 3.33
C SER A 326 -16.13 35.58 3.43
N LEU A 327 -14.83 35.28 3.57
CA LEU A 327 -14.34 33.92 3.77
C LEU A 327 -14.85 33.31 5.09
N LEU A 328 -14.79 34.07 6.19
CA LEU A 328 -15.31 33.60 7.47
C LEU A 328 -16.82 33.36 7.40
N ILE A 329 -17.59 34.27 6.80
CA ILE A 329 -19.04 34.11 6.62
C ILE A 329 -19.33 32.83 5.82
N LYS A 330 -18.64 32.61 4.70
CA LYS A 330 -18.81 31.40 3.87
C LYS A 330 -18.51 30.11 4.65
N GLN A 331 -17.42 30.08 5.42
CA GLN A 331 -17.09 28.94 6.29
C GLN A 331 -18.17 28.66 7.34
N PHE A 332 -18.76 29.72 7.90
CA PHE A 332 -19.90 29.60 8.81
C PHE A 332 -21.13 29.05 8.09
N THR A 333 -21.52 29.59 6.93
CA THR A 333 -22.68 29.10 6.18
C THR A 333 -22.53 27.63 5.74
N GLU A 334 -21.36 27.23 5.23
CA GLU A 334 -21.08 25.83 4.84
C GLU A 334 -21.12 24.86 6.02
N ARG A 335 -20.66 25.30 7.20
CA ARG A 335 -20.72 24.49 8.43
C ARG A 335 -22.15 24.35 8.96
N PHE A 336 -23.00 25.35 8.71
CA PHE A 336 -24.37 25.43 9.20
C PHE A 336 -25.40 25.37 8.06
N GLU A 337 -25.18 24.47 7.10
CA GLU A 337 -26.11 24.24 5.99
C GLU A 337 -27.54 24.02 6.49
N GLY A 338 -28.50 24.82 6.00
CA GLY A 338 -29.93 24.69 6.29
C GLY A 338 -30.57 25.79 7.15
N LEU A 339 -29.83 26.80 7.61
CA LEU A 339 -30.38 27.92 8.40
C LEU A 339 -30.97 29.10 7.59
N GLY A 340 -30.87 29.07 6.26
CA GLY A 340 -31.53 30.02 5.34
C GLY A 340 -30.92 31.43 5.32
N ASP A 341 -31.47 32.28 4.44
CA ASP A 341 -30.96 33.64 4.12
C ASP A 341 -30.92 34.59 5.33
N GLU A 342 -31.77 34.37 6.35
CA GLU A 342 -31.78 35.17 7.57
C GLU A 342 -30.45 35.04 8.34
N PHE A 343 -29.85 33.84 8.36
CA PHE A 343 -28.59 33.57 9.06
C PHE A 343 -27.41 34.29 8.41
N GLU A 344 -27.36 34.32 7.08
CA GLU A 344 -26.37 35.08 6.33
C GLU A 344 -26.51 36.58 6.59
N SER A 345 -27.74 37.09 6.63
CA SER A 345 -28.01 38.50 6.96
C SER A 345 -27.55 38.85 8.37
N ALA A 346 -27.76 37.97 9.35
CA ALA A 346 -27.31 38.19 10.72
C ALA A 346 -25.79 38.17 10.86
N LEU A 347 -25.09 37.30 10.12
CA LEU A 347 -23.63 37.32 10.04
C LEU A 347 -23.10 38.59 9.36
N ALA A 348 -23.85 39.13 8.39
CA ALA A 348 -23.51 40.37 7.70
C ALA A 348 -23.64 41.63 8.59
N ASP A 349 -24.42 41.57 9.68
CA ASP A 349 -24.57 42.67 10.65
C ASP A 349 -23.49 42.65 11.76
N LEU A 350 -22.73 41.57 11.89
CA LEU A 350 -21.68 41.43 12.92
C LEU A 350 -20.36 42.06 12.50
N SER A 351 -19.61 42.61 13.47
CA SER A 351 -18.26 43.11 13.26
C SER A 351 -17.27 41.98 12.97
N LEU A 352 -16.17 42.28 12.26
CA LEU A 352 -15.14 41.28 11.96
C LEU A 352 -14.56 40.64 13.23
N GLU A 353 -14.36 41.43 14.29
CA GLU A 353 -13.88 40.92 15.59
C GLU A 353 -14.85 39.90 16.21
N GLN A 354 -16.16 40.13 16.07
CA GLN A 354 -17.19 39.19 16.55
C GLN A 354 -17.14 37.89 15.75
N ILE A 355 -17.04 37.97 14.43
CA ILE A 355 -16.97 36.80 13.54
C ILE A 355 -15.67 36.01 13.79
N GLU A 356 -14.53 36.67 13.97
CA GLU A 356 -13.25 36.01 14.30
C GLU A 356 -13.25 35.35 15.68
N ARG A 357 -13.89 35.98 16.67
CA ARG A 357 -14.08 35.40 17.99
C ARG A 357 -14.93 34.14 17.91
N MET A 358 -16.05 34.21 17.19
CA MET A 358 -16.91 33.07 16.94
C MET A 358 -16.15 31.95 16.22
N SER A 359 -15.36 32.27 15.20
CA SER A 359 -14.56 31.29 14.43
C SER A 359 -13.57 30.56 15.34
N ARG A 360 -12.86 31.30 16.21
CA ARG A 360 -11.95 30.71 17.21
C ARG A 360 -12.67 29.79 18.19
N GLN A 361 -13.85 30.15 18.65
CA GLN A 361 -14.65 29.31 19.56
C GLN A 361 -15.08 28.00 18.88
N VAL A 362 -15.52 28.07 17.61
CA VAL A 362 -15.89 26.89 16.83
C VAL A 362 -14.68 25.98 16.58
N MET A 363 -13.53 26.54 16.22
CA MET A 363 -12.30 25.77 15.98
C MET A 363 -11.72 25.15 17.26
N ALA A 364 -11.79 25.86 18.39
CA ALA A 364 -11.26 25.38 19.68
C ALA A 364 -12.01 24.16 20.22
N ALA A 365 -13.26 23.99 19.81
CA ALA A 365 -14.16 23.01 20.40
C ALA A 365 -14.46 21.81 19.47
N GLY A 366 -13.86 21.78 18.27
CA GLY A 366 -13.77 20.58 17.42
C GLY A 366 -15.11 19.95 17.05
N GLU A 367 -15.17 18.61 17.05
CA GLU A 367 -16.41 17.82 16.84
C GLU A 367 -17.32 17.78 18.08
N GLU A 368 -16.86 18.28 19.24
CA GLU A 368 -17.62 18.28 20.50
C GLU A 368 -18.62 19.45 20.62
N TRP A 369 -18.76 20.29 19.59
CA TRP A 369 -19.85 21.27 19.48
C TRP A 369 -21.20 20.60 19.18
N VAL A 370 -21.71 19.89 20.17
CA VAL A 370 -23.03 19.23 20.21
C VAL A 370 -23.86 19.76 21.39
N ARG A 371 -23.52 20.93 21.98
CA ARG A 371 -24.29 21.52 23.09
C ARG A 371 -25.13 22.76 22.73
N LEU A 372 -25.33 23.06 21.45
CA LEU A 372 -26.44 23.91 21.03
C LEU A 372 -27.55 22.98 20.54
N GLU A 373 -28.33 22.47 21.49
CA GLU A 373 -29.41 21.48 21.28
C GLU A 373 -30.59 22.01 20.44
N SER A 374 -30.64 23.31 20.10
CA SER A 374 -31.67 23.89 19.23
C SER A 374 -31.18 25.05 18.34
N VAL A 375 -31.84 25.23 17.20
CA VAL A 375 -31.63 26.34 16.24
C VAL A 375 -31.77 27.71 16.92
N GLU A 376 -32.64 27.83 17.94
CA GLU A 376 -32.83 29.08 18.67
C GLU A 376 -31.60 29.49 19.50
N MET A 377 -30.88 28.52 20.08
CA MET A 377 -29.66 28.82 20.83
C MET A 377 -28.48 29.20 19.92
N LEU A 378 -28.42 28.64 18.71
CA LEU A 378 -27.51 29.10 17.66
C LEU A 378 -27.82 30.55 17.27
N TRP A 379 -29.09 30.87 17.08
CA TRP A 379 -29.54 32.24 16.79
C TRP A 379 -29.21 33.24 17.90
N GLU A 380 -29.45 32.90 19.17
CA GLU A 380 -29.06 33.76 20.29
C GLU A 380 -27.54 33.96 20.40
N TRP A 381 -26.75 32.93 20.12
CA TRP A 381 -25.29 33.00 20.14
C TRP A 381 -24.75 33.92 19.02
N VAL A 382 -25.31 33.83 17.81
CA VAL A 382 -24.99 34.73 16.69
C VAL A 382 -25.41 36.17 17.00
N GLN A 383 -26.63 36.40 17.51
CA GLN A 383 -27.11 37.74 17.88
C GLN A 383 -26.27 38.40 18.98
N LYS A 384 -25.69 37.61 19.89
CA LYS A 384 -24.76 38.08 20.93
C LYS A 384 -23.30 38.14 20.44
N GLY A 385 -23.05 37.94 19.15
CA GLY A 385 -21.74 37.99 18.50
C GLY A 385 -20.74 36.99 19.04
N GLY A 386 -21.18 35.81 19.47
CA GLY A 386 -20.33 34.79 20.09
C GLY A 386 -20.18 34.91 21.61
N SER A 387 -20.95 35.79 22.26
CA SER A 387 -20.95 35.99 23.71
C SER A 387 -22.09 35.17 24.32
N ASN A 388 -21.91 33.86 24.51
CA ASN A 388 -22.87 33.07 25.29
C ASN A 388 -22.30 32.84 26.70
N PRO A 389 -23.00 33.25 27.78
CA PRO A 389 -22.55 33.04 29.16
C PRO A 389 -22.46 31.58 29.60
N GLN A 390 -22.96 30.62 28.81
CA GLN A 390 -23.06 29.20 29.15
C GLN A 390 -22.13 28.26 28.37
N LEU A 391 -21.20 28.79 27.56
CA LEU A 391 -20.20 28.04 26.79
C LEU A 391 -18.78 28.32 27.27
#